data_AF-A0A1Y6BC09-F1
#
_entry.id   AF-A0A1Y6BC09-F1
#
_cell.length_a   1.000
_cell.length_b   1.000
_cell.length_c   1.000
_cell.angle_alpha   90.00
_cell.angle_beta   90.00
_cell.angle_gamma   90.00
#
_symmetry.space_group_name_H-M   'P 1'
#
loop_
_entity.id
_entity.type
_entity.pdbx_description
1 polymer ?
#
loop_
_entity_poly.entity_id
_entity_poly.type
_entity_poly.pdbx_seq_one_letter_code
_entity_poly.pdbx_strand_id
1 'polypeptide(L)'
;MKIFLTLILALGSIQCGQQKTDNPTYPDGPLPKKGSTEGSTASIDGILDSEQSAIIDEEQQAQEQELSDPEQAEAGEQQTGYGSIRIQITEMKQDCSGNTTNIQELLFKMNGEFLVDSFSSYPDNRDPIYNTGKIGPYDAQISTSGDFETFYPFEAFGGGFGGGWFSNRNSFENATPSPAVGEVWFQVSFGEAKPSFESLYIKGGSATLPDFAACAPSQLRVLGSNDLGETWVLLGSTNSDTQPGIEISLNNNPSS
;
A
#
# COMPACT_ATOMS: atom_id res chain seq x y z
N MET A 1 59.83 -44.95 -11.65
CA MET A 1 59.03 -43.71 -11.73
C MET A 1 57.97 -43.78 -10.65
N LYS A 2 58.02 -42.87 -9.67
CA LYS A 2 57.01 -42.67 -8.61
C LYS A 2 55.74 -42.12 -9.30
N ILE A 3 54.51 -42.51 -8.96
CA ILE A 3 53.72 -42.08 -7.80
C ILE A 3 52.52 -43.04 -7.68
N PHE A 4 52.28 -43.61 -6.50
CA PHE A 4 51.02 -44.26 -6.12
C PHE A 4 50.10 -43.17 -5.58
N LEU A 5 48.95 -42.95 -6.24
CA LEU A 5 47.91 -42.03 -5.77
C LEU A 5 46.81 -42.86 -5.11
N THR A 6 46.78 -42.88 -3.78
CA THR A 6 45.71 -43.51 -2.99
C THR A 6 44.59 -42.49 -2.82
N LEU A 7 43.43 -42.77 -3.42
CA LEU A 7 42.20 -42.00 -3.25
C LEU A 7 41.50 -42.47 -1.97
N ILE A 8 41.41 -41.61 -0.96
CA ILE A 8 40.62 -41.86 0.26
C ILE A 8 39.21 -41.32 0.01
N LEU A 9 38.22 -42.22 -0.02
CA LEU A 9 36.80 -41.90 0.06
C LEU A 9 36.45 -41.49 1.50
N ALA A 10 36.12 -40.23 1.71
CA ALA A 10 35.47 -39.76 2.94
C ALA A 10 33.94 -39.78 2.72
N LEU A 11 33.29 -40.86 3.15
CA LEU A 11 31.85 -40.91 3.38
C LEU A 11 31.57 -40.25 4.72
N GLY A 12 31.22 -38.95 4.70
CA GLY A 12 30.69 -38.24 5.85
C GLY A 12 29.19 -38.50 5.98
N SER A 13 28.80 -39.32 6.94
CA SER A 13 27.41 -39.52 7.34
C SER A 13 26.90 -38.25 8.05
N ILE A 14 25.92 -37.55 7.46
CA ILE A 14 25.20 -36.49 8.16
C ILE A 14 24.12 -37.15 9.01
N GLN A 15 24.34 -37.09 10.32
CA GLN A 15 23.41 -37.53 11.34
C GLN A 15 22.37 -36.42 11.53
N CYS A 16 21.11 -36.69 11.18
CA CYS A 16 19.97 -35.84 11.54
C CYS A 16 19.82 -35.80 13.06
N GLY A 17 20.30 -34.72 13.68
CA GLY A 17 19.90 -34.35 15.03
C GLY A 17 18.51 -33.71 14.98
N GLN A 18 17.52 -34.37 15.54
CA GLN A 18 16.24 -33.75 15.84
C GLN A 18 16.45 -32.65 16.89
N GLN A 19 16.34 -31.39 16.47
CA GLN A 19 16.27 -30.28 17.40
C GLN A 19 14.79 -30.05 17.74
N LYS A 20 14.49 -30.35 19.00
CA LYS A 20 13.23 -30.13 19.71
C LYS A 20 12.85 -28.65 19.60
N THR A 21 11.67 -28.37 19.06
CA THR A 21 11.09 -27.02 19.05
C THR A 21 10.58 -26.71 20.46
N ASP A 22 11.32 -25.89 21.20
CA ASP A 22 10.79 -25.24 22.40
C ASP A 22 9.93 -24.05 21.94
N ASN A 23 8.62 -24.16 22.16
CA ASN A 23 7.65 -23.08 21.98
C ASN A 23 8.01 -21.91 22.93
N PRO A 24 8.15 -20.67 22.45
CA PRO A 24 8.16 -19.53 23.35
C PRO A 24 6.74 -19.35 23.92
N THR A 25 6.62 -19.62 25.20
CA THR A 25 5.44 -19.30 26.01
C THR A 25 5.48 -17.81 26.30
N TYR A 26 4.55 -17.04 25.74
CA TYR A 26 4.40 -15.63 26.10
C TYR A 26 3.71 -15.53 27.48
N PRO A 27 4.22 -14.73 28.43
CA PRO A 27 3.55 -14.51 29.70
C PRO A 27 2.33 -13.59 29.49
N ASP A 28 1.15 -14.09 29.86
CA ASP A 28 -0.06 -13.31 30.07
C ASP A 28 0.17 -12.23 31.14
N GLY A 29 0.28 -10.98 30.70
CA GLY A 29 0.27 -9.79 31.54
C GLY A 29 -0.93 -8.90 31.18
N PRO A 30 -1.68 -8.37 32.16
CA PRO A 30 -2.92 -7.67 31.89
C PRO A 30 -2.67 -6.28 31.26
N LEU A 31 -3.38 -6.00 30.16
CA LEU A 31 -3.47 -4.66 29.57
C LEU A 31 -4.13 -3.67 30.56
N PRO A 32 -3.67 -2.41 30.64
CA PRO A 32 -4.24 -1.43 31.56
C PRO A 32 -5.63 -0.96 31.09
N LYS A 33 -6.61 -1.06 32.01
CA LYS A 33 -7.95 -0.48 31.85
C LYS A 33 -7.87 1.04 31.77
N LYS A 34 -8.31 1.62 30.65
CA LYS A 34 -8.57 3.07 30.56
C LYS A 34 -9.90 3.36 31.24
N GLY A 35 -9.83 4.11 32.35
CA GLY A 35 -10.98 4.46 33.18
C GLY A 35 -11.97 5.36 32.45
N SER A 36 -13.23 4.95 32.51
CA SER A 36 -14.40 5.80 32.40
C SER A 36 -14.53 6.62 33.69
N THR A 37 -14.83 7.90 33.58
CA THR A 37 -15.31 8.72 34.70
C THR A 37 -16.48 9.55 34.22
N GLU A 38 -17.69 9.07 34.54
CA GLU A 38 -18.87 9.89 34.71
C GLU A 38 -19.18 10.03 36.21
N GLY A 39 -19.59 11.23 36.61
CA GLY A 39 -20.47 11.50 37.74
C GLY A 39 -19.82 11.80 39.10
N SER A 40 -19.95 13.05 39.58
CA SER A 40 -20.98 13.39 40.56
C SER A 40 -20.79 14.77 41.23
N THR A 41 -21.92 15.45 41.34
CA THR A 41 -22.38 16.64 42.10
C THR A 41 -21.55 17.24 43.24
N ALA A 42 -21.55 18.58 43.31
CA ALA A 42 -21.84 19.35 44.52
C ALA A 42 -22.22 20.82 44.18
N SER A 43 -23.39 21.24 44.68
CA SER A 43 -24.00 22.57 44.58
C SER A 43 -23.31 23.63 45.46
N ILE A 44 -23.32 24.89 45.03
CA ILE A 44 -23.44 26.06 45.93
C ILE A 44 -24.35 27.10 45.24
N ASP A 45 -25.39 27.47 45.98
CA ASP A 45 -26.36 28.55 45.73
C ASP A 45 -25.70 29.94 45.65
N GLY A 46 -26.25 30.82 44.82
CA GLY A 46 -25.87 32.22 44.74
C GLY A 46 -26.80 33.04 43.86
N ILE A 47 -27.95 33.41 44.42
CA ILE A 47 -28.97 34.31 43.88
C ILE A 47 -28.38 35.71 43.59
N LEU A 48 -28.66 36.28 42.41
CA LEU A 48 -29.16 37.65 42.27
C LEU A 48 -29.76 37.92 40.89
N ASP A 49 -31.03 38.28 40.96
CA ASP A 49 -31.98 38.71 39.94
C ASP A 49 -31.75 40.19 39.58
N SER A 50 -31.89 40.57 38.31
CA SER A 50 -32.38 41.89 37.87
C SER A 50 -32.31 42.04 36.34
N GLU A 51 -33.44 41.76 35.71
CA GLU A 51 -34.17 42.58 34.73
C GLU A 51 -33.45 43.41 33.61
N GLN A 52 -34.05 43.27 32.41
CA GLN A 52 -34.42 44.32 31.44
C GLN A 52 -33.32 45.08 30.66
N SER A 53 -33.30 44.88 29.33
CA SER A 53 -33.94 45.83 28.38
C SER A 53 -33.46 45.70 26.92
N ALA A 54 -34.46 45.77 26.02
CA ALA A 54 -34.49 46.49 24.73
C ALA A 54 -33.70 45.98 23.50
N ILE A 55 -34.45 45.28 22.64
CA ILE A 55 -34.76 45.59 21.22
C ILE A 55 -34.12 46.89 20.66
N ILE A 56 -33.41 46.79 19.53
CA ILE A 56 -33.40 47.79 18.43
C ILE A 56 -33.30 47.06 17.07
N ASP A 57 -34.11 47.56 16.13
CA ASP A 57 -34.49 47.09 14.79
C ASP A 57 -33.44 47.26 13.65
N GLU A 58 -33.76 46.51 12.59
CA GLU A 58 -33.60 46.61 11.12
C GLU A 58 -32.96 47.82 10.41
N GLU A 59 -32.52 47.48 9.18
CA GLU A 59 -32.36 48.30 7.96
C GLU A 59 -31.13 49.19 7.77
N GLN A 60 -30.26 48.82 6.80
CA GLN A 60 -30.24 49.52 5.50
C GLN A 60 -29.51 48.74 4.40
N GLN A 61 -30.20 48.65 3.26
CA GLN A 61 -29.78 48.14 1.95
C GLN A 61 -28.89 49.12 1.17
N ALA A 62 -28.15 48.59 0.19
CA ALA A 62 -27.72 49.13 -1.12
C ALA A 62 -26.26 48.70 -1.40
N GLN A 63 -25.84 48.24 -2.58
CA GLN A 63 -26.36 48.39 -3.93
C GLN A 63 -25.65 47.38 -4.86
N GLU A 64 -26.34 46.97 -5.91
CA GLU A 64 -25.82 46.22 -7.07
C GLU A 64 -24.68 46.97 -7.77
N GLN A 65 -23.66 46.21 -8.18
CA GLN A 65 -22.84 46.54 -9.34
C GLN A 65 -22.68 45.26 -10.18
N GLU A 66 -23.60 45.09 -11.14
CA GLU A 66 -23.29 44.36 -12.38
C GLU A 66 -22.19 45.15 -13.10
N LEU A 67 -21.02 44.56 -13.27
CA LEU A 67 -20.18 44.85 -14.42
C LEU A 67 -19.60 43.54 -14.96
N SER A 68 -20.03 43.28 -16.18
CA SER A 68 -19.67 42.21 -17.09
C SER A 68 -18.16 42.04 -17.28
N ASP A 69 -17.69 40.81 -17.11
CA ASP A 69 -16.65 40.20 -17.95
C ASP A 69 -16.95 38.70 -18.07
N PRO A 70 -17.18 38.14 -19.27
CA PRO A 70 -17.07 36.70 -19.45
C PRO A 70 -15.58 36.39 -19.40
N GLU A 71 -15.03 36.21 -18.20
CA GLU A 71 -13.84 35.40 -18.06
C GLU A 71 -14.24 34.04 -18.63
N GLN A 72 -13.70 33.72 -19.81
CA GLN A 72 -13.59 32.36 -20.28
C GLN A 72 -12.91 31.62 -19.14
N ALA A 73 -13.69 31.02 -18.26
CA ALA A 73 -13.27 29.83 -17.56
C ALA A 73 -12.88 28.88 -18.70
N GLU A 74 -11.59 28.82 -18.99
CA GLU A 74 -11.03 27.62 -19.58
C GLU A 74 -11.61 26.51 -18.73
N ALA A 75 -12.50 25.72 -19.33
CA ALA A 75 -12.82 24.42 -18.81
C ALA A 75 -11.48 23.69 -18.84
N GLY A 76 -10.69 23.85 -17.76
CA GLY A 76 -9.56 22.99 -17.52
C GLY A 76 -10.13 21.60 -17.66
N GLU A 77 -9.62 20.84 -18.62
CA GLU A 77 -9.95 19.44 -18.74
C GLU A 77 -9.79 18.87 -17.34
N GLN A 78 -10.90 18.53 -16.71
CA GLN A 78 -10.87 17.90 -15.42
C GLN A 78 -10.17 16.58 -15.68
N GLN A 79 -8.89 16.52 -15.30
CA GLN A 79 -8.03 15.39 -15.55
C GLN A 79 -8.66 14.18 -14.88
N THR A 80 -9.36 13.38 -15.67
CA THR A 80 -9.97 12.14 -15.19
C THR A 80 -8.83 11.15 -15.01
N GLY A 81 -8.70 10.61 -13.81
CA GLY A 81 -7.72 9.59 -13.52
C GLY A 81 -8.15 8.24 -14.09
N TYR A 82 -7.65 7.15 -13.50
CA TYR A 82 -7.86 5.81 -14.02
C TYR A 82 -8.77 4.98 -13.12
N GLY A 83 -9.62 4.18 -13.74
CA GLY A 83 -10.52 3.26 -13.03
C GLY A 83 -9.76 2.07 -12.44
N SER A 84 -8.61 1.72 -13.03
CA SER A 84 -7.67 0.72 -12.50
C SER A 84 -6.23 1.22 -12.59
N ILE A 85 -5.46 0.99 -11.54
CA ILE A 85 -4.01 1.18 -11.49
C ILE A 85 -3.36 -0.18 -11.28
N ARG A 86 -2.37 -0.54 -12.11
CA ARG A 86 -1.61 -1.79 -12.03
C ARG A 86 -0.13 -1.50 -11.87
N ILE A 87 0.46 -2.07 -10.83
CA ILE A 87 1.90 -2.13 -10.62
C ILE A 87 2.37 -3.46 -11.24
N GLN A 88 3.01 -3.38 -12.40
CA GLN A 88 3.62 -4.51 -13.09
C GLN A 88 5.10 -4.59 -12.69
N ILE A 89 5.54 -5.77 -12.28
CA ILE A 89 6.93 -6.04 -11.89
C ILE A 89 7.57 -6.87 -12.99
N THR A 90 8.64 -6.36 -13.58
CA THR A 90 9.30 -7.02 -14.71
C THR A 90 10.63 -7.66 -14.33
N GLU A 91 11.22 -7.24 -13.21
CA GLU A 91 12.52 -7.71 -12.77
C GLU A 91 12.67 -7.55 -11.24
N MET A 92 13.28 -8.54 -10.60
CA MET A 92 13.83 -8.46 -9.25
C MET A 92 15.34 -8.22 -9.33
N LYS A 93 15.90 -7.56 -8.31
CA LYS A 93 17.35 -7.27 -8.25
C LYS A 93 18.23 -8.52 -8.37
N GLN A 94 17.85 -9.61 -7.75
CA GLN A 94 18.53 -10.91 -7.79
C GLN A 94 17.54 -12.04 -7.50
N ASP A 95 17.93 -13.27 -7.79
CA ASP A 95 17.19 -14.45 -7.37
C ASP A 95 17.19 -14.60 -5.84
N CYS A 96 16.13 -15.20 -5.33
CA CYS A 96 15.91 -15.37 -3.90
C CYS A 96 15.19 -16.68 -3.61
N SER A 97 15.07 -17.05 -2.34
CA SER A 97 14.35 -18.27 -1.95
C SER A 97 12.93 -18.28 -2.53
N GLY A 98 12.68 -19.19 -3.46
CA GLY A 98 11.39 -19.35 -4.14
C GLY A 98 11.15 -18.39 -5.30
N ASN A 99 12.13 -17.56 -5.68
CA ASN A 99 12.06 -16.60 -6.80
C ASN A 99 10.77 -15.78 -6.80
N THR A 100 10.54 -15.09 -5.68
CA THR A 100 9.37 -14.24 -5.44
C THR A 100 9.78 -12.83 -5.05
N THR A 101 8.94 -11.87 -5.40
CA THR A 101 9.11 -10.47 -5.01
C THR A 101 8.02 -10.02 -4.05
N ASN A 102 8.19 -8.83 -3.49
CA ASN A 102 7.29 -8.26 -2.50
C ASN A 102 7.01 -6.77 -2.76
N ILE A 103 5.76 -6.37 -2.50
CA ILE A 103 5.33 -4.97 -2.38
C ILE A 103 4.84 -4.77 -0.94
N GLN A 104 5.39 -3.78 -0.26
CA GLN A 104 5.02 -3.39 1.11
C GLN A 104 4.84 -1.87 1.18
N GLU A 105 4.09 -1.39 2.17
CA GLU A 105 3.85 0.03 2.44
C GLU A 105 3.41 0.79 1.16
N LEU A 106 2.52 0.18 0.38
CA LEU A 106 1.95 0.82 -0.81
C LEU A 106 1.08 2.01 -0.37
N LEU A 107 1.42 3.21 -0.86
CA LEU A 107 0.68 4.44 -0.58
C LEU A 107 0.40 5.17 -1.89
N PHE A 108 -0.76 5.82 -1.98
CA PHE A 108 -1.14 6.68 -3.10
C PHE A 108 -1.07 8.13 -2.67
N LYS A 109 -0.62 9.02 -3.55
CA LYS A 109 -0.49 10.45 -3.28
C LYS A 109 -1.44 11.27 -4.14
N MET A 110 -2.08 12.25 -3.53
CA MET A 110 -2.95 13.21 -4.20
C MET A 110 -2.92 14.54 -3.45
N ASN A 111 -2.88 15.65 -4.18
CA ASN A 111 -2.82 17.00 -3.64
C ASN A 111 -1.64 17.19 -2.66
N GLY A 112 -0.49 16.58 -2.97
CA GLY A 112 0.71 16.63 -2.14
C GLY A 112 0.71 15.73 -0.90
N GLU A 113 -0.38 15.01 -0.60
CA GLU A 113 -0.52 14.18 0.60
C GLU A 113 -0.65 12.69 0.27
N PHE A 114 -0.03 11.83 1.09
CA PHE A 114 -0.28 10.39 1.03
C PHE A 114 -1.63 10.06 1.67
N LEU A 115 -2.45 9.32 0.94
CA LEU A 115 -3.78 8.93 1.36
C LEU A 115 -3.72 7.80 2.37
N VAL A 116 -4.58 7.87 3.38
CA VAL A 116 -4.80 6.79 4.35
C VAL A 116 -5.67 5.72 3.71
N ASP A 117 -5.32 4.45 3.91
CA ASP A 117 -6.11 3.31 3.47
C ASP A 117 -6.78 2.57 4.65
N SER A 118 -7.80 1.76 4.35
CA SER A 118 -8.44 0.90 5.35
C SER A 118 -7.80 -0.49 5.49
N PHE A 119 -7.02 -0.92 4.49
CA PHE A 119 -6.43 -2.26 4.40
C PHE A 119 -5.39 -2.52 5.50
N SER A 120 -4.64 -1.48 5.88
CA SER A 120 -3.66 -1.48 6.97
C SER A 120 -4.22 -1.95 8.32
N SER A 121 -5.55 -1.86 8.50
CA SER A 121 -6.23 -2.28 9.73
C SER A 121 -6.79 -3.71 9.69
N TYR A 122 -6.75 -4.37 8.54
CA TYR A 122 -7.35 -5.69 8.37
C TYR A 122 -6.53 -6.80 9.05
N PRO A 123 -7.21 -7.79 9.66
CA PRO A 123 -6.53 -8.90 10.31
C PRO A 123 -5.85 -9.82 9.28
N ASP A 124 -4.92 -10.64 9.75
CA ASP A 124 -4.27 -11.68 8.95
C ASP A 124 -5.28 -12.78 8.59
N ASN A 125 -5.92 -12.67 7.42
CA ASN A 125 -6.98 -13.55 6.98
C ASN A 125 -7.13 -13.57 5.46
N ARG A 126 -7.24 -14.77 4.88
CA ARG A 126 -7.38 -14.98 3.43
C ARG A 126 -8.76 -14.60 2.86
N ASP A 127 -9.75 -14.24 3.68
CA ASP A 127 -11.10 -13.94 3.20
C ASP A 127 -11.06 -12.85 2.12
N PRO A 128 -11.55 -13.12 0.89
CA PRO A 128 -11.56 -12.14 -0.20
C PRO A 128 -12.24 -10.82 0.12
N ILE A 129 -13.11 -10.75 1.15
CA ILE A 129 -13.70 -9.50 1.61
C ILE A 129 -12.65 -8.46 2.00
N TYR A 130 -11.48 -8.89 2.48
CA TYR A 130 -10.38 -8.00 2.85
C TYR A 130 -9.63 -7.43 1.65
N ASN A 131 -9.91 -7.90 0.42
CA ASN A 131 -9.44 -7.25 -0.80
C ASN A 131 -10.36 -6.10 -1.25
N THR A 132 -11.34 -5.69 -0.43
CA THR A 132 -12.18 -4.52 -0.67
C THR A 132 -12.06 -3.57 0.52
N GLY A 133 -11.92 -2.27 0.24
CA GLY A 133 -11.65 -1.26 1.25
C GLY A 133 -11.68 0.14 0.66
N LYS A 134 -10.92 1.04 1.28
CA LYS A 134 -10.79 2.43 0.83
C LYS A 134 -9.34 2.86 0.75
N ILE A 135 -9.07 3.79 -0.17
CA ILE A 135 -7.84 4.60 -0.23
C ILE A 135 -8.27 6.06 -0.31
N GLY A 136 -8.04 6.80 0.77
CA GLY A 136 -8.66 8.10 0.99
C GLY A 136 -10.19 7.99 0.95
N PRO A 137 -10.89 8.85 0.19
CA PRO A 137 -12.35 8.78 0.07
C PRO A 137 -12.84 7.67 -0.88
N TYR A 138 -11.95 7.07 -1.68
CA TYR A 138 -12.31 6.20 -2.79
C TYR A 138 -12.47 4.75 -2.36
N ASP A 139 -13.56 4.11 -2.79
CA ASP A 139 -13.70 2.66 -2.71
C ASP A 139 -12.66 2.00 -3.62
N ALA A 140 -12.02 0.97 -3.09
CA ALA A 140 -10.91 0.28 -3.74
C ALA A 140 -11.09 -1.24 -3.65
N GLN A 141 -10.83 -1.92 -4.75
CA GLN A 141 -10.74 -3.37 -4.82
C GLN A 141 -9.34 -3.78 -5.29
N ILE A 142 -8.71 -4.70 -4.57
CA ILE A 142 -7.36 -5.17 -4.86
C ILE A 142 -7.43 -6.53 -5.57
N SER A 143 -6.56 -6.73 -6.54
CA SER A 143 -6.31 -8.03 -7.18
C SER A 143 -4.84 -8.16 -7.56
N THR A 144 -4.39 -9.39 -7.83
CA THR A 144 -2.99 -9.66 -8.21
C THR A 144 -2.93 -10.77 -9.25
N SER A 145 -1.77 -10.95 -9.89
CA SER A 145 -1.56 -12.01 -10.87
C SER A 145 -1.36 -13.41 -10.25
N GLY A 146 -1.37 -13.53 -8.92
CA GLY A 146 -1.14 -14.79 -8.25
C GLY A 146 -1.33 -14.75 -6.73
N ASP A 147 -1.70 -15.90 -6.15
CA ASP A 147 -1.87 -16.07 -4.72
C ASP A 147 -0.67 -16.79 -4.10
N PHE A 148 0.16 -16.07 -3.33
CA PHE A 148 1.10 -16.72 -2.41
C PHE A 148 0.35 -17.16 -1.15
N GLU A 149 0.44 -18.44 -0.78
CA GLU A 149 -0.47 -19.09 0.18
C GLU A 149 -0.58 -18.40 1.56
N THR A 150 0.47 -17.69 1.97
CA THR A 150 0.59 -17.07 3.30
C THR A 150 0.68 -15.55 3.28
N PHE A 151 0.53 -14.91 2.12
CA PHE A 151 0.62 -13.45 2.00
C PHE A 151 -0.49 -12.95 1.09
N TYR A 152 -1.35 -12.11 1.64
CA TYR A 152 -2.55 -11.67 0.96
C TYR A 152 -2.36 -10.31 0.29
N PRO A 153 -3.13 -10.00 -0.78
CA PRO A 153 -2.96 -8.74 -1.50
C PRO A 153 -3.09 -7.49 -0.62
N PHE A 154 -4.07 -7.45 0.30
CA PHE A 154 -4.26 -6.28 1.17
C PHE A 154 -3.06 -6.01 2.10
N GLU A 155 -2.18 -6.99 2.34
CA GLU A 155 -0.98 -6.79 3.14
C GLU A 155 0.04 -5.85 2.49
N ALA A 156 -0.06 -5.59 1.17
CA ALA A 156 0.73 -4.57 0.50
C ALA A 156 0.63 -3.19 1.17
N PHE A 157 -0.49 -2.92 1.86
CA PHE A 157 -0.76 -1.69 2.60
C PHE A 157 -0.38 -1.78 4.10
N GLY A 158 0.25 -2.87 4.54
CA GLY A 158 0.67 -3.08 5.92
C GLY A 158 -0.35 -3.78 6.82
N GLY A 159 -1.47 -4.27 6.27
CA GLY A 159 -2.42 -5.13 7.00
C GLY A 159 -1.83 -6.49 7.38
N GLY A 160 -2.62 -7.32 8.08
CA GLY A 160 -2.19 -8.66 8.48
C GLY A 160 -1.07 -8.63 9.52
N PHE A 161 0.01 -9.38 9.27
CA PHE A 161 1.24 -9.30 10.08
C PHE A 161 2.23 -8.24 9.55
N GLY A 162 1.80 -7.41 8.60
CA GLY A 162 2.58 -6.29 8.06
C GLY A 162 3.71 -6.72 7.11
N GLY A 163 3.61 -7.90 6.48
CA GLY A 163 4.65 -8.48 5.63
C GLY A 163 4.71 -7.94 4.19
N GLY A 164 3.64 -7.30 3.71
CA GLY A 164 3.49 -6.95 2.30
C GLY A 164 2.90 -8.11 1.49
N TRP A 165 2.44 -7.80 0.26
CA TRP A 165 2.04 -8.83 -0.69
C TRP A 165 3.27 -9.49 -1.32
N PHE A 166 3.19 -10.80 -1.60
CA PHE A 166 4.23 -11.54 -2.31
C PHE A 166 3.69 -12.14 -3.62
N SER A 167 4.52 -12.10 -4.67
CA SER A 167 4.22 -12.83 -5.91
C SER A 167 4.26 -14.33 -5.69
N ASN A 168 3.66 -15.10 -6.61
CA ASN A 168 3.78 -16.57 -6.62
C ASN A 168 5.23 -17.05 -6.62
N ARG A 169 5.45 -18.26 -6.08
CA ARG A 169 6.73 -18.98 -6.21
C ARG A 169 7.10 -19.16 -7.68
N ASN A 170 8.37 -18.96 -8.00
CA ASN A 170 8.93 -19.07 -9.34
C ASN A 170 8.32 -18.10 -10.36
N SER A 171 7.84 -16.95 -9.91
CA SER A 171 7.42 -15.85 -10.78
C SER A 171 8.61 -15.18 -11.51
N PHE A 172 9.84 -15.46 -11.08
CA PHE A 172 11.06 -14.89 -11.66
C PHE A 172 12.12 -15.97 -11.95
N GLU A 173 13.03 -15.66 -12.87
CA GLU A 173 14.14 -16.52 -13.26
C GLU A 173 15.18 -16.67 -12.15
N ASN A 174 15.87 -17.81 -12.12
CA ASN A 174 16.99 -18.03 -11.20
C ASN A 174 18.28 -17.38 -11.77
N ALA A 175 18.33 -16.04 -11.78
CA ALA A 175 19.40 -15.24 -12.36
C ALA A 175 19.60 -13.91 -11.59
N THR A 176 20.69 -13.20 -11.86
CA THR A 176 20.92 -11.84 -11.34
C THR A 176 21.26 -10.88 -12.50
N PRO A 177 20.44 -9.84 -12.78
CA PRO A 177 19.12 -9.63 -12.21
C PRO A 177 18.18 -10.79 -12.56
N SER A 178 17.01 -10.84 -11.91
CA SER A 178 16.05 -11.94 -12.01
C SER A 178 14.79 -11.45 -12.76
N PRO A 179 14.70 -11.65 -14.10
CA PRO A 179 13.54 -11.25 -14.88
C PRO A 179 12.27 -12.04 -14.52
N ALA A 180 11.11 -11.43 -14.70
CA ALA A 180 9.83 -12.12 -14.55
C ALA A 180 9.66 -13.18 -15.66
N VAL A 181 9.22 -14.39 -15.31
CA VAL A 181 8.95 -15.48 -16.28
C VAL A 181 7.58 -15.37 -16.95
N GLY A 182 6.75 -14.42 -16.50
CA GLY A 182 5.40 -14.19 -16.96
C GLY A 182 4.86 -12.87 -16.41
N GLU A 183 3.54 -12.70 -16.42
CA GLU A 183 2.93 -11.49 -15.87
C GLU A 183 2.91 -11.50 -14.33
N VAL A 184 3.68 -10.60 -13.73
CA VAL A 184 3.68 -10.35 -12.29
C VAL A 184 3.11 -8.97 -12.03
N TRP A 185 1.95 -8.89 -11.39
CA TRP A 185 1.31 -7.60 -11.12
C TRP A 185 0.47 -7.58 -9.84
N PHE A 186 0.35 -6.37 -9.31
CA PHE A 186 -0.58 -5.97 -8.26
C PHE A 186 -1.50 -4.88 -8.82
N GLN A 187 -2.79 -4.92 -8.53
CA GLN A 187 -3.78 -4.01 -9.10
C GLN A 187 -4.71 -3.46 -8.03
N VAL A 188 -5.05 -2.19 -8.17
CA VAL A 188 -6.11 -1.53 -7.42
C VAL A 188 -7.13 -1.00 -8.43
N SER A 189 -8.39 -1.38 -8.26
CA SER A 189 -9.52 -0.88 -9.03
C SER A 189 -10.32 0.10 -8.17
N PHE A 190 -10.61 1.26 -8.74
CA PHE A 190 -11.47 2.32 -8.21
C PHE A 190 -12.80 2.43 -8.97
N GLY A 191 -13.02 1.57 -9.96
CA GLY A 191 -14.23 1.57 -10.79
C GLY A 191 -14.44 2.91 -11.50
N GLU A 192 -15.66 3.44 -11.42
CA GLU A 192 -16.02 4.71 -12.07
C GLU A 192 -15.49 5.96 -11.35
N ALA A 193 -14.94 5.84 -10.14
CA ALA A 193 -14.45 7.00 -9.40
C ALA A 193 -13.23 7.66 -10.06
N LYS A 194 -12.43 6.88 -10.79
CA LYS A 194 -11.30 7.33 -11.64
C LYS A 194 -10.43 8.44 -11.00
N PRO A 195 -9.89 8.21 -9.78
CA PRO A 195 -9.06 9.20 -9.09
C PRO A 195 -7.75 9.48 -9.83
N SER A 196 -7.36 10.76 -9.87
CA SER A 196 -6.10 11.22 -10.48
C SER A 196 -5.01 11.32 -9.41
N PHE A 197 -4.14 10.31 -9.33
CA PHE A 197 -3.05 10.27 -8.35
C PHE A 197 -1.76 10.88 -8.90
N GLU A 198 -1.06 11.66 -8.08
CA GLU A 198 0.20 12.32 -8.49
C GLU A 198 1.38 11.34 -8.51
N SER A 199 1.42 10.46 -7.52
CA SER A 199 2.47 9.48 -7.36
C SER A 199 1.97 8.28 -6.55
N LEU A 200 2.76 7.22 -6.56
CA LEU A 200 2.63 6.13 -5.60
C LEU A 200 3.97 5.83 -4.96
N TYR A 201 3.93 5.52 -3.68
CA TYR A 201 5.09 5.07 -2.91
C TYR A 201 5.00 3.57 -2.70
N ILE A 202 6.10 2.87 -2.95
CA ILE A 202 6.23 1.44 -2.72
C ILE A 202 7.50 1.19 -1.95
N LYS A 203 7.42 0.42 -0.87
CA LYS A 203 8.59 -0.20 -0.26
C LYS A 203 8.76 -1.61 -0.79
N GLY A 204 9.88 -1.84 -1.46
CA GLY A 204 10.28 -3.18 -1.89
C GLY A 204 11.10 -3.87 -0.81
N GLY A 205 10.76 -5.13 -0.52
CA GLY A 205 11.50 -6.01 0.37
C GLY A 205 11.13 -5.86 1.85
N SER A 206 11.23 -6.96 2.59
CA SER A 206 10.78 -7.04 3.98
C SER A 206 11.82 -6.44 4.95
N ALA A 207 11.36 -5.57 5.85
CA ALA A 207 12.14 -5.16 7.03
C ALA A 207 12.19 -6.24 8.13
N THR A 208 11.32 -7.26 8.06
CA THR A 208 11.09 -8.25 9.12
C THR A 208 11.65 -9.64 8.81
N LEU A 209 12.01 -9.92 7.55
CA LEU A 209 12.60 -11.17 7.12
C LEU A 209 14.05 -10.96 6.64
N PRO A 210 15.00 -11.82 7.04
CA PRO A 210 16.42 -11.51 7.06
C PRO A 210 17.13 -11.31 5.71
N ASP A 211 16.45 -11.36 4.56
CA ASP A 211 17.13 -11.17 3.26
C ASP A 211 16.24 -10.69 2.10
N PHE A 212 14.96 -10.35 2.34
CA PHE A 212 14.05 -10.01 1.23
C PHE A 212 14.21 -8.57 0.71
N ALA A 213 14.99 -7.72 1.38
CA ALA A 213 15.41 -6.41 0.86
C ALA A 213 16.24 -6.53 -0.42
N ALA A 214 17.04 -7.60 -0.55
CA ALA A 214 17.77 -7.90 -1.78
C ALA A 214 16.85 -8.45 -2.89
N CYS A 215 15.67 -8.96 -2.52
CA CYS A 215 14.64 -9.52 -3.41
C CYS A 215 13.60 -8.48 -3.88
N ALA A 216 13.84 -7.20 -3.59
CA ALA A 216 12.95 -6.12 -3.98
C ALA A 216 12.83 -6.04 -5.52
N PRO A 217 11.69 -5.53 -6.02
CA PRO A 217 11.56 -5.15 -7.42
C PRO A 217 12.71 -4.23 -7.85
N SER A 218 13.43 -4.58 -8.92
CA SER A 218 14.40 -3.70 -9.57
C SER A 218 13.78 -2.92 -10.72
N GLN A 219 12.83 -3.52 -11.45
CA GLN A 219 12.11 -2.83 -12.52
C GLN A 219 10.62 -3.01 -12.39
N LEU A 220 9.92 -1.88 -12.42
CA LEU A 220 8.47 -1.85 -12.33
C LEU A 220 7.88 -0.74 -13.18
N ARG A 221 6.63 -0.98 -13.56
CA ARG A 221 5.81 -0.10 -14.38
C ARG A 221 4.48 0.10 -13.68
N VAL A 222 4.02 1.33 -13.65
CA VAL A 222 2.68 1.69 -13.22
C VAL A 222 1.86 1.93 -14.47
N LEU A 223 0.79 1.16 -14.61
CA LEU A 223 -0.12 1.22 -15.73
C LEU A 223 -1.49 1.71 -15.24
N GLY A 224 -2.16 2.54 -16.05
CA GLY A 224 -3.52 3.01 -15.82
C GLY A 224 -4.46 2.45 -16.88
N SER A 225 -5.68 2.15 -16.47
CA SER A 225 -6.75 1.70 -17.37
C SER A 225 -8.05 2.43 -17.05
N ASN A 226 -8.72 2.93 -18.10
CA ASN A 226 -10.01 3.61 -18.02
C ASN A 226 -11.20 2.68 -18.27
N ASP A 227 -10.94 1.51 -18.82
CA ASP A 227 -11.90 0.46 -19.18
C ASP A 227 -11.77 -0.78 -18.27
N LEU A 228 -11.28 -0.55 -17.05
CA LEU A 228 -11.19 -1.57 -15.98
C LEU A 228 -10.33 -2.80 -16.33
N GLY A 229 -9.39 -2.64 -17.26
CA GLY A 229 -8.29 -3.56 -17.51
C GLY A 229 -8.22 -4.12 -18.93
N GLU A 230 -9.04 -3.63 -19.86
CA GLU A 230 -8.98 -4.03 -21.26
C GLU A 230 -7.82 -3.35 -21.99
N THR A 231 -7.59 -2.06 -21.75
CA THR A 231 -6.46 -1.30 -22.28
C THR A 231 -5.64 -0.66 -21.17
N TRP A 232 -4.33 -0.57 -21.39
CA TRP A 232 -3.36 -0.10 -20.40
C TRP A 232 -2.46 0.98 -20.98
N VAL A 233 -2.31 2.08 -20.25
CA VAL A 233 -1.40 3.19 -20.57
C VAL A 233 -0.31 3.23 -19.51
N LEU A 234 0.95 3.41 -19.92
CA LEU A 234 2.06 3.59 -18.99
C LEU A 234 1.98 4.96 -18.32
N LEU A 235 1.84 4.98 -16.99
CA LEU A 235 1.80 6.21 -16.19
C LEU A 235 3.17 6.56 -15.63
N GLY A 236 3.92 5.55 -15.21
CA GLY A 236 5.23 5.73 -14.60
C GLY A 236 6.04 4.45 -14.64
N SER A 237 7.34 4.58 -14.51
CA SER A 237 8.24 3.44 -14.35
C SER A 237 9.43 3.83 -13.52
N THR A 238 10.11 2.84 -12.97
CA THR A 238 11.39 3.07 -12.30
C THR A 238 12.31 1.88 -12.48
N ASN A 239 13.60 2.17 -12.35
CA ASN A 239 14.65 1.21 -12.16
C ASN A 239 15.25 1.47 -10.77
N SER A 240 14.92 0.64 -9.80
CA SER A 240 15.33 0.78 -8.40
C SER A 240 16.49 -0.16 -8.12
N ASP A 241 17.70 0.39 -7.97
CA ASP A 241 18.88 -0.41 -7.66
C ASP A 241 19.27 -0.37 -6.18
N THR A 242 18.98 0.68 -5.40
CA THR A 242 19.72 0.89 -4.13
C THR A 242 18.96 1.35 -2.88
N GLN A 243 17.67 1.66 -2.91
CA GLN A 243 16.97 2.15 -1.70
C GLN A 243 15.69 1.38 -1.37
N PRO A 244 15.42 1.09 -0.08
CA PRO A 244 14.12 0.64 0.37
C PRO A 244 13.15 1.83 0.28
N GLY A 245 12.08 1.67 -0.50
CA GLY A 245 11.12 2.75 -0.73
C GLY A 245 11.43 3.54 -1.98
N ILE A 246 10.44 3.67 -2.85
CA ILE A 246 10.47 4.45 -4.08
C ILE A 246 9.14 5.18 -4.24
N GLU A 247 9.20 6.49 -4.50
CA GLU A 247 8.05 7.25 -4.98
C GLU A 247 8.14 7.32 -6.52
N ILE A 248 7.07 6.93 -7.19
CA ILE A 248 6.96 6.92 -8.66
C ILE A 248 5.92 7.95 -9.04
N SER A 249 6.36 9.03 -9.68
CA SER A 249 5.45 10.03 -10.24
C SER A 249 4.63 9.42 -11.38
N LEU A 250 3.33 9.74 -11.41
CA LEU A 250 2.40 9.25 -12.42
C LEU A 250 2.10 10.36 -13.43
N ASN A 251 2.31 10.04 -14.69
CA ASN A 251 1.89 10.88 -15.80
C ASN A 251 0.42 10.57 -16.12
N ASN A 252 -0.48 11.36 -15.57
CA ASN A 252 -1.91 11.23 -15.80
C ASN A 252 -2.38 11.91 -17.10
N ASN A 253 -1.50 12.17 -18.07
CA ASN A 253 -1.95 12.61 -19.39
C ASN A 253 -2.48 11.39 -20.16
N PRO A 254 -3.81 11.22 -20.31
CA PRO A 254 -4.31 10.29 -21.31
C PRO A 254 -3.80 10.81 -22.65
N SER A 255 -2.97 10.01 -23.33
CA SER A 255 -2.58 10.34 -24.70
C SER A 255 -3.87 10.38 -25.53
N SER A 256 -4.27 11.58 -25.95
CA SER A 256 -5.42 11.86 -26.81
C SER A 256 -5.33 11.15 -28.15
#